data_AF-A0A964F1I0-F1
#
_entry.id   AF-A0A964F1I0-F1
#
_cell.length_a   1.000
_cell.length_b   1.000
_cell.length_c   1.000
_cell.angle_alpha   90.00
_cell.angle_beta   90.00
_cell.angle_gamma   90.00
#
_symmetry.space_group_name_H-M   'P 1'
#
loop_
_entity.id
_entity.type
_entity.pdbx_description
1 polymer ?
#
loop_
_entity_poly.entity_id
_entity_poly.type
_entity_poly.pdbx_seq_one_letter_code
_entity_poly.pdbx_strand_id
1 'polypeptide(L)'
;MKVAVLYRSNSEHERLVSNFEREFEYRTGRSFVKYDVNTRDGAAMASLYDVMRYPSVLALADDGQMLQMWQGDTLPLINEVTYYSPAMAG
;
A
#
# COMPACT_ATOMS: atom_id res chain seq x y z
N MET A 1 -9.19 7.59 -6.50
CA MET A 1 -8.73 6.28 -5.97
C MET A 1 -7.45 6.46 -5.19
N LYS A 2 -7.18 5.59 -4.22
CA LYS A 2 -6.00 5.68 -3.34
C LYS A 2 -5.33 4.32 -3.18
N VAL A 3 -4.00 4.32 -3.13
CA VAL A 3 -3.21 3.15 -2.74
C VAL A 3 -2.70 3.34 -1.31
N ALA A 4 -2.83 2.31 -0.49
CA ALA A 4 -2.27 2.24 0.86
C ALA A 4 -1.42 0.98 1.03
N VAL A 5 -0.32 1.07 1.77
CA VAL A 5 0.55 -0.06 2.08
C VAL A 5 0.66 -0.25 3.58
N LEU A 6 0.27 -1.43 4.05
CA LEU A 6 0.41 -1.84 5.45
C LEU A 6 1.68 -2.66 5.62
N TYR A 7 2.48 -2.31 6.61
CA TYR A 7 3.74 -2.98 6.90
C TYR A 7 4.01 -2.99 8.41
N ARG A 8 5.05 -3.71 8.83
CA ARG A 8 5.53 -3.72 10.21
C ARG A 8 6.88 -3.02 10.26
N SER A 9 7.02 -1.94 11.02
CA SER A 9 8.32 -1.31 11.27
C SER A 9 9.27 -2.24 12.03
N ASN A 10 10.57 -1.98 11.93
CA ASN A 10 11.64 -2.78 12.54
C ASN A 10 11.61 -4.26 12.10
N SER A 11 11.29 -4.49 10.82
CA SER A 11 11.24 -5.82 10.21
C SER A 11 11.71 -5.77 8.76
N GLU A 12 11.92 -6.94 8.13
CA GLU A 12 12.23 -7.02 6.69
C GLU A 12 11.15 -6.36 5.81
N HIS A 13 9.91 -6.26 6.29
CA HIS A 13 8.82 -5.60 5.57
C HIS A 13 9.13 -4.13 5.31
N GLU A 14 9.79 -3.44 6.24
CA GLU A 14 10.12 -2.02 6.10
C GLU A 14 11.08 -1.78 4.94
N ARG A 15 12.09 -2.65 4.79
CA ARG A 15 13.02 -2.61 3.66
C ARG A 15 12.32 -2.91 2.34
N LEU A 16 11.45 -3.93 2.30
CA LEU A 16 10.66 -4.29 1.12
C LEU A 16 9.76 -3.13 0.68
N VAL A 17 9.01 -2.53 1.60
CA VAL A 17 8.09 -1.43 1.30
C VAL A 17 8.82 -0.15 0.91
N SER A 18 9.96 0.16 1.54
CA SER A 18 10.77 1.32 1.18
C SER A 18 11.37 1.22 -0.23
N ASN A 19 11.81 0.01 -0.63
CA ASN A 19 12.28 -0.22 -2.00
C ASN A 19 11.14 -0.09 -3.02
N PHE A 20 9.97 -0.63 -2.68
CA PHE A 20 8.78 -0.54 -3.51
C PHE A 20 8.30 0.90 -3.70
N GLU A 21 8.27 1.70 -2.63
CA GLU A 21 7.95 3.13 -2.68
C GLU A 21 8.92 3.90 -3.59
N ARG A 22 10.23 3.68 -3.43
CA ARG A 22 11.24 4.32 -4.27
C ARG A 22 11.07 3.98 -5.75
N GLU A 23 10.78 2.72 -6.08
CA GLU A 23 10.52 2.31 -7.46
C GLU A 23 9.23 2.94 -7.99
N PHE A 24 8.17 2.96 -7.18
CA PHE A 24 6.89 3.56 -7.54
C PHE A 24 7.01 5.07 -7.82
N GLU A 25 7.72 5.79 -6.96
CA GLU A 25 8.03 7.21 -7.13
C GLU A 25 8.89 7.45 -8.37
N TYR A 26 9.95 6.65 -8.56
CA TYR A 26 10.84 6.79 -9.72
C TYR A 26 10.11 6.59 -11.05
N ARG A 27 9.22 5.59 -11.14
CA ARG A 27 8.54 5.23 -12.39
C ARG A 27 7.31 6.09 -12.66
N THR A 28 6.72 6.70 -11.64
CA THR A 28 5.40 7.32 -11.76
C THR A 28 5.31 8.76 -11.27
N GLY A 29 6.30 9.24 -10.51
CA GLY A 29 6.28 10.56 -9.88
C GLY A 29 5.22 10.73 -8.79
N ARG A 30 4.64 9.62 -8.30
CA ARG A 30 3.57 9.61 -7.29
C ARG A 30 4.02 8.82 -6.06
N SER A 31 3.37 9.07 -4.92
CA SER A 31 3.54 8.31 -3.69
C SER A 31 2.23 7.63 -3.27
N PHE A 32 2.31 6.72 -2.30
CA PHE A 32 1.16 6.07 -1.68
C PHE A 32 1.19 6.26 -0.16
N VAL A 33 0.06 6.01 0.50
CA VAL A 33 -0.01 6.15 1.96
C VAL A 33 0.53 4.88 2.62
N LYS A 34 1.36 5.04 3.65
CA LYS A 34 1.90 3.93 4.43
C LYS A 34 1.27 3.88 5.82
N TYR A 35 0.99 2.68 6.29
CA TYR A 35 0.48 2.41 7.63
C TYR A 35 1.37 1.37 8.31
N ASP A 36 1.96 1.73 9.44
CA ASP A 36 2.69 0.79 10.29
C ASP A 36 1.71 0.11 11.24
N VAL A 37 1.59 -1.22 11.15
CA VAL A 37 0.66 -2.01 11.99
C VAL A 37 1.06 -2.08 13.46
N ASN A 38 2.26 -1.61 13.81
CA ASN A 38 2.64 -1.39 15.20
C ASN A 38 1.99 -0.13 15.79
N THR A 39 1.36 0.73 14.97
CA THR A 39 0.62 1.91 15.41
C THR A 39 -0.88 1.63 15.53
N ARG A 40 -1.58 2.46 16.31
CA ARG A 40 -3.05 2.36 16.47
C ARG A 40 -3.78 2.46 15.12
N ASP A 41 -3.40 3.42 14.30
CA ASP A 41 -4.07 3.66 13.01
C ASP A 41 -3.78 2.53 12.02
N GLY A 42 -2.55 2.01 12.00
CA GLY A 42 -2.22 0.86 11.16
C GLY A 42 -2.92 -0.42 11.58
N ALA A 43 -3.03 -0.69 12.89
CA ALA A 43 -3.79 -1.83 13.41
C ALA A 43 -5.30 -1.69 13.10
N ALA A 44 -5.86 -0.49 13.22
CA ALA A 44 -7.24 -0.21 12.84
C ALA A 44 -7.47 -0.40 11.33
N MET A 45 -6.57 0.10 10.49
CA MET A 45 -6.62 -0.07 9.03
C MET A 45 -6.54 -1.55 8.63
N ALA A 46 -5.66 -2.32 9.27
CA ALA A 46 -5.54 -3.76 9.04
C ALA A 46 -6.85 -4.50 9.39
N SER A 47 -7.45 -4.14 10.53
CA SER A 47 -8.71 -4.75 10.98
C SER A 47 -9.89 -4.36 10.09
N LEU A 48 -9.95 -3.11 9.63
CA LEU A 48 -11.03 -2.60 8.78
C LEU A 48 -11.14 -3.34 7.43
N TYR A 49 -10.00 -3.78 6.91
CA TYR A 49 -9.89 -4.41 5.59
C TYR A 49 -9.47 -5.88 5.63
N ASP A 50 -9.56 -6.52 6.82
CA ASP A 50 -9.21 -7.94 7.02
C ASP A 50 -7.82 -8.32 6.48
N VAL A 51 -6.81 -7.49 6.78
CA VAL A 51 -5.42 -7.75 6.41
C VAL A 51 -4.81 -8.80 7.34
N MET A 52 -4.46 -9.96 6.78
CA MET A 52 -3.99 -11.13 7.51
C MET A 52 -2.49 -11.40 7.34
N ARG A 53 -1.88 -10.89 6.27
CA ARG A 53 -0.43 -11.02 5.99
C ARG A 53 0.20 -9.67 5.71
N TYR A 54 1.49 -9.56 6.00
CA TYR A 54 2.26 -8.34 5.80
C TYR A 54 3.52 -8.64 4.96
N PRO A 55 3.99 -7.68 4.14
CA PRO A 55 3.31 -6.42 3.81
C PRO A 55 2.01 -6.67 3.02
N SER A 56 1.16 -5.64 2.96
CA SER A 56 -0.07 -5.66 2.17
C SER A 56 -0.28 -4.36 1.42
N VAL A 57 -0.70 -4.45 0.16
CA VAL A 57 -1.06 -3.30 -0.67
C VAL A 57 -2.56 -3.30 -0.88
N LEU A 58 -3.20 -2.18 -0.58
CA LEU A 58 -4.63 -1.96 -0.72
C LEU A 58 -4.88 -0.91 -1.81
N ALA A 59 -5.73 -1.23 -2.77
CA ALA A 59 -6.31 -0.27 -3.70
C ALA A 59 -7.74 0.04 -3.27
N LEU A 60 -8.01 1.32 -3.01
CA LEU A 60 -9.29 1.80 -2.49
C LEU A 60 -9.92 2.79 -3.48
N ALA A 61 -11.23 2.70 -3.62
CA ALA A 61 -12.04 3.75 -4.25
C ALA A 61 -12.07 5.01 -3.36
N ASP A 62 -12.53 6.13 -3.92
CA ASP A 62 -12.57 7.42 -3.20
C ASP A 62 -13.58 7.42 -2.04
N ASP A 63 -14.55 6.52 -2.07
CA ASP A 63 -15.53 6.28 -0.99
C ASP A 63 -15.04 5.26 0.06
N GLY A 64 -13.81 4.75 -0.09
CA GLY A 64 -13.23 3.76 0.82
C GLY A 64 -13.58 2.31 0.50
N GLN A 65 -14.29 2.01 -0.59
CA GLN A 65 -14.51 0.62 -1.00
C GLN A 65 -13.18 -0.05 -1.42
N MET A 66 -12.99 -1.30 -0.98
CA MET A 66 -11.85 -2.11 -1.42
C MET A 66 -12.02 -2.50 -2.88
N LEU A 67 -11.10 -2.07 -3.73
CA LEU A 67 -11.05 -2.44 -5.15
C LEU A 67 -10.18 -3.67 -5.39
N GLN A 68 -9.02 -3.72 -4.73
CA GLN A 68 -8.07 -4.82 -4.84
C GLN A 68 -7.13 -4.89 -3.64
N MET A 69 -6.67 -6.10 -3.31
CA MET A 69 -5.73 -6.33 -2.22
C MET A 69 -4.69 -7.39 -2.58
N TRP A 70 -3.42 -7.07 -2.30
CA TRP A 70 -2.30 -8.00 -2.39
C TRP A 70 -1.69 -8.17 -1.00
N GLN A 71 -1.51 -9.41 -0.53
CA GLN A 71 -0.95 -9.68 0.80
C GLN A 71 0.14 -10.74 0.78
N GLY A 72 1.23 -10.48 1.51
CA GLY A 72 2.36 -11.40 1.70
C GLY A 72 3.67 -10.85 1.14
N ASP A 73 4.68 -11.72 1.05
CA ASP A 73 6.06 -11.32 0.72
C ASP A 73 6.26 -10.90 -0.74
N THR A 74 5.30 -11.23 -1.61
CA THR A 74 5.32 -10.82 -3.02
C THR A 74 4.45 -9.58 -3.19
N LEU A 75 5.11 -8.43 -3.31
CA LEU A 75 4.45 -7.17 -3.65
C LEU A 75 3.97 -7.20 -5.11
N PRO A 76 2.86 -6.51 -5.44
CA PRO A 76 2.38 -6.36 -6.81
C PRO A 76 3.38 -5.61 -7.67
N LEU A 77 3.22 -5.71 -8.99
CA LEU A 77 4.00 -4.93 -9.93
C LEU A 77 3.59 -3.45 -9.90
N ILE A 78 4.53 -2.55 -10.20
CA ILE A 78 4.29 -1.11 -10.23
C ILE A 78 3.17 -0.73 -11.21
N ASN A 79 3.07 -1.41 -12.36
CA ASN A 79 2.01 -1.15 -13.34
C ASN A 79 0.62 -1.58 -12.83
N GLU A 80 0.53 -2.68 -12.07
CA GLU A 80 -0.72 -3.11 -11.44
C GLU A 80 -1.21 -2.06 -10.43
N VAL A 81 -0.31 -1.55 -9.59
CA VAL A 81 -0.65 -0.51 -8.61
C VAL A 81 -0.94 0.84 -9.26
N THR A 82 -0.22 1.17 -10.32
CA THR A 82 -0.40 2.41 -11.10
C THR A 82 -1.81 2.59 -11.62
N TYR A 83 -2.47 1.50 -12.01
CA TYR A 83 -3.86 1.50 -12.48
C TYR A 83 -4.83 2.12 -11.45
N TYR A 84 -4.58 1.87 -10.16
CA TYR A 84 -5.43 2.33 -9.06
C TYR A 84 -5.01 3.67 -8.45
N SER A 85 -3.93 4.29 -8.95
CA SER A 85 -3.41 5.56 -8.44
C SER A 85 -3.31 6.62 -9.55
N PRO A 86 -4.37 6.90 -10.32
CA PRO A 86 -4.31 7.78 -11.49
C PRO A 86 -3.67 9.13 -11.12
N ALA A 87 -2.85 9.67 -12.02
CA ALA A 87 -2.35 11.02 -11.86
C ALA A 87 -3.55 11.96 -11.75
N MET A 88 -3.58 12.79 -10.70
CA MET A 88 -4.56 13.87 -10.60
C MET A 88 -4.39 14.73 -11.86
N ALA A 89 -5.45 14.86 -12.66
CA ALA A 89 -5.45 15.81 -13.77
C ALA A 89 -5.22 17.22 -13.18
N GLY A 90 -4.11 17.84 -13.55
CA GLY A 90 -3.81 19.22 -13.19
C GLY A 90 -4.73 20.22 -13.89
#